data_AF-A0A453DDW8-F1
#
_entry.id   AF-A0A453DDW8-F1
#
_cell.length_a   1.000
_cell.length_b   1.000
_cell.length_c   1.000
_cell.angle_alpha   90.00
_cell.angle_beta   90.00
_cell.angle_gamma   90.00
#
_symmetry.space_group_name_H-M   'P 1'
#
loop_
_entity.id
_entity.type
_entity.pdbx_description
1 polymer ?
#
loop_
_entity_poly.entity_id
_entity_poly.type
_entity_poly.pdbx_seq_one_letter_code
_entity_poly.pdbx_strand_id
1 'polypeptide(L)'
;MCMPPLLPPPQCESKLITRADDTEEVVKERLRVYHDLCEPVEDFYRARGKLLEFNLPGGIPESWPKLLQALNIEEDPDNNRSAAA
;
A
#
# COMPACT_ATOMS: atom_id res chain seq x y z
N MET A 1 -8.46 -2.49 -13.09
CA MET A 1 -8.82 -1.06 -13.16
C MET A 1 -7.57 -0.26 -12.81
N CYS A 2 -7.20 0.73 -13.60
CA CYS A 2 -6.07 1.62 -13.32
C CYS A 2 -6.55 2.76 -12.42
N MET A 3 -5.82 3.07 -11.34
CA MET A 3 -6.09 4.28 -10.55
C MET A 3 -5.70 5.51 -11.37
N PRO A 4 -6.58 6.53 -11.47
CA PRO A 4 -6.19 7.79 -12.08
C PRO A 4 -5.10 8.47 -11.23
N PRO A 5 -4.18 9.24 -11.85
CA PRO A 5 -3.17 9.99 -11.11
C PRO A 5 -3.82 11.06 -10.23
N LEU A 6 -3.28 11.26 -9.03
CA LEU A 6 -3.63 12.40 -8.19
C LEU A 6 -2.91 13.63 -8.73
N LEU A 7 -3.62 14.47 -9.49
CA LEU A 7 -3.06 15.69 -10.05
C LEU A 7 -2.87 16.75 -8.95
N PRO A 8 -1.77 17.52 -9.00
CA PRO A 8 -1.57 18.64 -8.08
C PRO A 8 -2.50 19.82 -8.45
N PRO A 9 -2.60 20.84 -7.59
CA PRO A 9 -3.18 22.13 -7.99
C PRO A 9 -2.48 22.69 -9.24
N PRO A 10 -3.20 23.35 -10.18
CA PRO A 10 -2.63 23.78 -11.46
C PRO A 10 -1.37 24.65 -11.33
N GLN A 11 -1.34 25.55 -10.35
CA GLN A 11 -0.18 26.41 -10.07
C GLN A 11 1.08 25.65 -9.60
N CYS A 12 0.95 24.37 -9.26
CA CYS A 12 2.03 23.50 -8.80
C CYS A 12 2.46 22.48 -9.85
N GLU A 13 1.74 22.36 -10.98
CA GLU A 13 2.01 21.35 -12.01
C GLU A 13 3.43 21.45 -12.57
N SER A 14 3.92 22.68 -12.80
CA SER A 14 5.28 22.95 -13.28
C SER A 14 6.40 22.54 -12.31
N LYS A 15 6.06 22.21 -11.06
CA LYS A 15 7.01 21.75 -10.04
C LYS A 15 7.11 20.23 -9.97
N LEU A 16 6.22 19.51 -10.67
CA LEU A 16 6.29 18.05 -10.71
C LEU A 16 7.55 17.61 -11.43
N ILE A 17 8.22 16.62 -10.85
CA ILE A 17 9.36 15.95 -11.44
C ILE A 17 9.17 14.45 -11.31
N THR A 18 9.70 13.70 -12.27
CA THR A 18 9.93 12.26 -12.10
C THR A 18 11.25 12.10 -11.35
N ARG A 19 11.27 11.30 -10.29
CA ARG A 19 12.52 11.06 -9.56
C ARG A 19 13.47 10.24 -10.44
N ALA A 20 14.77 10.33 -10.15
CA ALA A 20 15.78 9.59 -10.91
C ALA A 20 15.59 8.05 -10.84
N ASP A 21 14.94 7.54 -9.80
CA ASP A 21 14.67 6.12 -9.57
C ASP A 21 13.28 5.65 -10.06
N ASP A 22 12.49 6.53 -10.68
CA ASP A 22 11.16 6.21 -11.23
C ASP A 22 11.23 5.85 -12.74
N THR A 23 12.38 5.37 -13.23
CA THR A 23 12.50 4.82 -14.59
C THR A 23 12.03 3.38 -14.63
N GLU A 24 11.54 2.92 -15.78
CA GLU A 24 11.01 1.56 -15.93
C GLU A 24 12.04 0.49 -15.56
N GLU A 25 13.29 0.70 -15.96
CA GLU A 25 14.42 -0.19 -15.67
C GLU A 25 14.66 -0.29 -14.15
N VAL A 26 14.70 0.85 -13.45
CA VAL A 26 14.92 0.87 -12.00
C VAL A 26 13.72 0.28 -11.26
N VAL A 27 12.49 0.56 -11.70
CA VAL A 27 11.28 -0.01 -11.10
C VAL A 27 11.25 -1.53 -11.25
N LYS A 28 11.60 -2.07 -12.42
CA LYS A 28 11.69 -3.53 -12.64
C LYS A 28 12.71 -4.18 -11.70
N GLU A 29 13.89 -3.58 -11.57
CA GLU A 29 14.93 -4.11 -10.69
C GLU A 29 14.51 -4.01 -9.21
N ARG A 30 13.87 -2.91 -8.79
CA ARG A 30 13.32 -2.77 -7.44
C ARG A 30 12.29 -3.85 -7.12
N LEU A 31 11.40 -4.16 -8.05
CA LEU A 31 10.41 -5.23 -7.87
C LEU A 31 11.09 -6.60 -7.78
N ARG A 32 12.07 -6.89 -8.65
CA ARG A 32 12.85 -8.14 -8.60
C ARG A 32 13.52 -8.32 -7.24
N VAL A 33 14.23 -7.30 -6.75
CA VAL A 33 14.90 -7.33 -5.45
C VAL A 33 13.90 -7.45 -4.29
N TYR A 34 12.76 -6.76 -4.37
CA TYR A 34 11.68 -6.90 -3.39
C TYR A 34 11.21 -8.36 -3.31
N HIS A 35 10.90 -9.00 -4.44
CA HIS A 35 10.45 -10.39 -4.46
C HIS A 35 11.51 -11.34 -3.89
N ASP A 36 12.76 -11.24 -4.36
CA ASP A 36 13.87 -12.09 -3.90
C ASP A 36 14.08 -12.05 -2.37
N LEU A 37 13.88 -10.88 -1.76
CA LEU A 37 14.13 -10.66 -0.33
C LEU A 37 12.89 -10.83 0.55
N CYS A 38 11.71 -10.42 0.08
CA CYS A 38 10.49 -10.41 0.86
C CYS A 38 9.75 -11.75 0.82
N GLU A 39 9.76 -12.50 -0.29
CA GLU A 39 9.06 -13.78 -0.39
C GLU A 39 9.46 -14.79 0.70
N PRO A 40 10.76 -14.99 1.02
CA PRO A 40 11.16 -15.88 2.12
C PRO A 40 10.62 -15.45 3.49
N VAL A 41 10.48 -14.14 3.71
CA VAL A 41 9.94 -13.57 4.95
C VAL A 41 8.42 -13.75 5.00
N GLU A 42 7.74 -13.50 3.89
CA GLU A 42 6.30 -13.76 3.75
C GLU A 42 5.99 -15.23 4.00
N ASP A 43 6.74 -16.16 3.38
CA ASP A 43 6.58 -17.60 3.59
C ASP A 43 6.78 -18.02 5.05
N PHE A 44 7.76 -17.40 5.73
CA PHE A 44 7.99 -17.64 7.15
C PHE A 44 6.76 -17.30 8.02
N TYR A 45 6.07 -16.19 7.74
CA TYR A 45 4.86 -15.80 8.47
C TYR A 45 3.62 -16.54 7.99
N ARG A 46 3.51 -16.82 6.69
CA ARG A 46 2.44 -17.61 6.07
C ARG A 46 2.38 -19.02 6.67
N ALA A 47 3.53 -19.70 6.78
CA ALA A 47 3.62 -21.02 7.42
C ALA A 47 3.23 -21.03 8.91
N ARG A 48 3.22 -19.87 9.57
CA ARG A 48 2.83 -19.71 10.97
C ARG A 48 1.38 -19.22 11.15
N GLY A 49 0.65 -19.02 10.06
CA GLY A 49 -0.69 -18.41 10.09
C GLY A 49 -0.70 -16.96 10.60
N LYS A 50 0.43 -16.24 10.43
CA LYS A 50 0.61 -14.85 10.89
C LYS A 50 0.65 -13.83 9.76
N LEU A 51 0.42 -14.27 8.52
CA LEU A 51 0.32 -13.40 7.36
C LEU A 51 -1.15 -13.23 6.98
N LEU A 52 -1.59 -11.98 6.84
CA LEU A 52 -2.91 -11.63 6.33
C LEU A 52 -2.75 -10.98 4.96
N GLU A 53 -3.38 -11.56 3.95
CA GLU A 53 -3.40 -11.03 2.59
C GLU A 53 -4.76 -10.36 2.33
N PHE A 54 -4.74 -9.18 1.72
CA PHE A 54 -5.97 -8.47 1.35
C PHE A 54 -5.76 -7.72 0.04
N ASN A 55 -6.84 -7.51 -0.70
CA ASN A 55 -6.80 -6.80 -1.97
C ASN A 55 -6.91 -5.29 -1.75
N LEU A 56 -6.07 -4.52 -2.44
CA LEU A 56 -6.09 -3.06 -2.49
C LEU A 56 -6.64 -2.56 -3.85
N PRO A 57 -7.96 -2.59 -4.08
CA PRO A 57 -8.55 -2.06 -5.29
C PRO A 57 -8.77 -0.55 -5.16
N GLY A 58 -8.02 0.23 -5.92
CA GLY A 58 -8.24 1.68 -6.00
C GLY A 58 -7.51 2.47 -4.92
N GLY A 59 -7.90 3.74 -4.75
CA GLY A 59 -7.23 4.69 -3.88
C GLY A 59 -7.56 4.49 -2.41
N ILE A 60 -7.15 5.45 -1.58
CA ILE A 60 -7.43 5.45 -0.14
C ILE A 60 -8.93 5.28 0.15
N PRO A 61 -9.87 6.00 -0.48
CA PRO A 61 -11.29 5.89 -0.16
C PRO A 61 -11.86 4.47 -0.36
N GLU A 62 -11.40 3.76 -1.39
CA GLU A 62 -11.87 2.41 -1.70
C GLU A 62 -11.14 1.31 -0.92
N SER A 63 -9.86 1.52 -0.65
CA SER A 63 -8.98 0.55 -0.02
C SER A 63 -9.00 0.61 1.51
N TRP A 64 -9.19 1.80 2.09
CA TRP A 64 -9.12 2.02 3.54
C TRP A 64 -10.17 1.20 4.32
N PRO A 65 -11.47 1.20 3.95
CA PRO A 65 -12.47 0.42 4.69
C PRO A 65 -12.18 -1.09 4.63
N LYS A 66 -11.61 -1.56 3.52
CA LYS A 66 -11.25 -2.98 3.33
C LYS A 66 -10.09 -3.40 4.22
N LEU A 67 -9.10 -2.51 4.38
CA LEU A 67 -7.99 -2.73 5.31
C LEU A 67 -8.50 -2.81 6.75
N LEU A 68 -9.34 -1.87 7.18
CA LEU A 68 -9.91 -1.88 8.53
C LEU A 68 -10.73 -3.14 8.80
N GLN A 69 -11.55 -3.54 7.83
CA GLN A 69 -12.30 -4.80 7.90
C GLN A 69 -11.36 -6.01 8.04
N ALA A 70 -10.28 -6.08 7.24
CA ALA A 70 -9.31 -7.16 7.30
C ALA A 70 -8.61 -7.23 8.68
N LEU A 71 -8.38 -6.08 9.30
CA LEU A 71 -7.78 -5.96 10.63
C LEU A 71 -8.80 -6.09 11.77
N ASN A 72 -10.09 -6.27 11.47
CA ASN A 72 -11.19 -6.29 12.45
C ASN A 72 -11.19 -5.04 13.35
N ILE A 73 -10.90 -3.87 12.75
CA ILE A 73 -10.96 -2.57 13.39
C ILE A 73 -12.29 -1.91 13.01
N GLU A 74 -13.12 -1.60 14.01
CA GLU A 74 -14.31 -0.78 13.83
C GLU A 74 -13.92 0.70 13.86
N GLU A 75 -14.42 1.51 12.92
CA GLU A 75 -14.28 2.97 13.01
C GLU A 75 -15.12 3.46 14.20
N ASP A 76 -14.45 3.79 15.31
CA ASP A 76 -15.05 4.47 16.45
C ASP A 76 -15.16 5.97 16.13
N PRO A 77 -16.37 6.54 15.97
CA PRO A 77 -16.55 7.96 15.69
C PRO A 77 -16.01 8.88 16.80
N ASP A 78 -15.74 8.35 18.01
CA ASP A 78 -15.22 9.11 19.15
C ASP A 78 -13.71 8.89 19.40
N ASN A 79 -12.99 8.17 18.51
CA ASN A 79 -11.54 7.94 18.59
C ASN A 79 -11.07 7.42 19.98
N ASN A 80 -11.76 6.42 20.56
CA ASN A 80 -11.44 5.96 21.92
C ASN A 80 -11.17 4.46 22.03
N ARG A 81 -10.66 3.84 20.97
CA ARG A 81 -10.05 2.51 21.05
C ARG A 81 -8.69 2.49 20.37
N SER A 82 -7.65 2.54 21.20
CA SER A 82 -6.31 2.06 20.86
C SER A 82 -6.43 0.62 20.36
N ALA A 83 -5.93 0.34 19.16
CA ALA A 83 -5.87 -1.02 18.63
C ALA A 83 -5.18 -1.93 19.65
N ALA A 84 -5.94 -2.89 20.20
CA ALA A 84 -5.42 -3.87 21.12
C ALA A 84 -4.45 -4.80 20.36
N ALA A 85 -3.21 -4.87 20.85
CA ALA A 85 -2.24 -5.91 20.50
C ALA A 85 -2.22 -6.98 21.60
#